data_AF-A0A8T5SJ28-F1
#
_entry.id   AF-A0A8T5SJ28-F1
#
_cell.length_a   1.000
_cell.length_b   1.000
_cell.length_c   1.000
_cell.angle_alpha   90.00
_cell.angle_beta   90.00
_cell.angle_gamma   90.00
#
_symmetry.space_group_name_H-M   'P 1'
#
loop_
_entity.id
_entity.type
_entity.pdbx_description
1 polymer ?
#
loop_
_entity_poly.entity_id
_entity_poly.type
_entity_poly.pdbx_seq_one_letter_code
_entity_poly.pdbx_strand_id
1 'polypeptide(L)'
;MHNKDNPSDSKKKSTKSKTNEKESGRIIDINVADFKGHPLYSLLIETAKSNPLFAGNAGYAQNYILPKNPKITAKELASKLSITVGEALAILDGREAV
;
A
#
# COMPACT_ATOMS: atom_id res chain seq x y z
N MET A 1 -4.13 -22.79 67.25
CA MET A 1 -4.26 -21.38 66.78
C MET A 1 -4.32 -21.42 65.26
N HIS A 2 -5.29 -20.71 64.70
CA HIS A 2 -5.49 -20.55 63.27
C HIS A 2 -4.22 -19.98 62.60
N ASN A 3 -3.88 -20.46 61.40
CA ASN A 3 -3.79 -19.57 60.25
C ASN A 3 -3.83 -20.35 58.93
N LYS A 4 -4.67 -19.80 58.05
CA LYS A 4 -4.88 -20.16 56.64
C LYS A 4 -3.61 -19.82 55.86
N ASP A 5 -3.36 -20.56 54.79
CA ASP A 5 -3.20 -20.01 53.43
C ASP A 5 -3.12 -21.16 52.44
N ASN A 6 -4.22 -21.35 51.72
CA ASN A 6 -4.25 -21.99 50.40
C ASN A 6 -4.11 -20.82 49.40
N PRO A 7 -3.46 -20.98 48.24
CA PRO A 7 -4.33 -21.24 47.09
C PRO A 7 -3.71 -22.13 46.00
N SER A 8 -4.41 -23.24 45.74
CA SER A 8 -4.93 -23.63 44.43
C SER A 8 -3.92 -23.80 43.28
N ASP A 9 -3.56 -25.07 43.05
CA ASP A 9 -3.18 -25.61 41.75
C ASP A 9 -4.25 -25.29 40.69
N SER A 10 -4.03 -24.20 39.97
CA SER A 10 -4.85 -23.83 38.83
C SER A 10 -4.38 -24.59 37.60
N LYS A 11 -5.08 -25.71 37.34
CA LYS A 11 -5.08 -26.48 36.09
C LYS A 11 -5.44 -25.56 34.91
N LYS A 12 -4.47 -24.81 34.36
CA LYS A 12 -4.68 -24.01 33.14
C LYS A 12 -4.48 -24.89 31.91
N LYS A 13 -5.58 -25.51 31.51
CA LYS A 13 -5.76 -26.25 30.25
C LYS A 13 -5.20 -25.42 29.09
N SER A 14 -4.11 -25.89 28.47
CA SER A 14 -3.54 -25.26 27.28
C SER A 14 -4.58 -25.28 26.16
N THR A 15 -5.24 -24.15 25.92
CA THR A 15 -6.06 -23.98 24.72
C THR A 15 -5.12 -23.93 23.54
N LYS A 16 -4.99 -25.05 22.82
CA LYS A 16 -4.40 -25.10 21.47
C LYS A 16 -5.13 -24.06 20.62
N SER A 17 -4.47 -22.92 20.42
CA SER A 17 -4.86 -21.96 19.39
C SER A 17 -4.76 -22.71 18.06
N LYS A 18 -5.90 -23.07 17.47
CA LYS A 18 -5.96 -23.44 16.06
C LYS A 18 -5.69 -22.16 15.29
N THR A 19 -4.44 -21.93 14.91
CA THR A 19 -4.10 -21.02 13.83
C THR A 19 -4.75 -21.58 12.58
N ASN A 20 -5.98 -21.14 12.30
CA ASN A 20 -6.50 -21.21 10.94
C ASN A 20 -5.66 -20.22 10.13
N GLU A 21 -4.52 -20.69 9.62
CA GLU A 21 -3.85 -20.07 8.48
C GLU A 21 -4.88 -20.04 7.37
N LYS A 22 -5.57 -18.90 7.25
CA LYS A 22 -6.30 -18.60 6.03
C LYS A 22 -5.22 -18.46 4.99
N GLU A 23 -4.97 -19.51 4.23
CA GLU A 23 -4.18 -19.42 3.00
C GLU A 23 -4.73 -18.23 2.23
N SER A 24 -3.96 -17.16 2.16
CA SER A 24 -4.32 -15.97 1.42
C SER A 24 -4.58 -16.44 -0.01
N GLY A 25 -5.85 -16.44 -0.43
CA GLY A 25 -6.32 -17.24 -1.56
C GLY A 25 -5.72 -16.89 -2.93
N ARG A 26 -4.83 -15.89 -3.01
CA ARG A 26 -3.98 -15.60 -4.15
C ARG A 26 -2.69 -14.95 -3.64
N ILE A 27 -1.60 -15.71 -3.54
CA ILE A 27 -0.27 -15.10 -3.54
C ILE A 27 -0.09 -14.55 -4.95
N ILE A 28 -0.23 -13.24 -5.11
CA ILE A 28 0.12 -12.60 -6.37
C ILE A 28 1.64 -12.60 -6.42
N ASP A 29 2.22 -13.29 -7.41
CA ASP A 29 3.65 -13.26 -7.68
C ASP A 29 4.00 -11.90 -8.30
N ILE A 30 4.03 -10.89 -7.44
CA ILE A 30 4.49 -9.56 -7.81
C ILE A 30 5.98 -9.51 -7.50
N ASN A 31 6.79 -9.49 -8.55
CA ASN A 31 8.15 -9.05 -8.38
C ASN A 31 8.14 -7.57 -8.00
N VAL A 32 8.37 -7.28 -6.71
CA VAL A 32 8.38 -5.89 -6.19
C VAL A 32 9.45 -5.04 -6.89
N ALA A 33 10.53 -5.66 -7.38
CA ALA A 33 11.57 -4.99 -8.14
C ALA A 33 11.15 -4.67 -9.59
N ASP A 34 10.16 -5.38 -10.14
CA ASP A 34 9.64 -5.17 -11.49
C ASP A 34 8.11 -5.24 -11.53
N PHE A 35 7.48 -4.30 -10.84
CA PHE A 35 6.02 -4.18 -10.83
C PHE A 35 5.46 -3.63 -12.15
N LYS A 36 6.29 -2.94 -12.97
CA LYS A 36 5.89 -2.39 -14.26
C LYS A 36 5.65 -3.49 -15.30
N GLY A 37 6.37 -4.61 -15.21
CA GLY A 37 6.17 -5.78 -16.07
C GLY A 37 4.90 -6.60 -15.76
N HIS A 38 4.22 -6.35 -14.64
CA HIS A 38 3.03 -7.10 -14.23
C HIS A 38 1.77 -6.62 -14.99
N PRO A 39 0.86 -7.50 -15.46
CA PRO A 39 -0.34 -7.10 -16.22
C PRO A 39 -1.27 -6.10 -15.51
N LEU A 40 -1.28 -6.11 -14.17
CA LEU A 40 -2.04 -5.15 -13.36
C LEU A 40 -1.51 -3.71 -13.49
N TYR A 41 -0.28 -3.53 -13.96
CA TYR A 41 0.30 -2.22 -14.16
C TYR A 41 -0.42 -1.43 -15.24
N SER A 42 -0.66 -2.03 -16.41
CA SER A 42 -1.42 -1.39 -17.49
C SER A 42 -2.83 -1.01 -17.04
N LEU A 43 -3.48 -1.91 -16.29
CA LEU A 43 -4.80 -1.64 -15.71
C LEU A 43 -4.76 -0.48 -14.70
N LEU A 44 -3.71 -0.39 -13.88
CA LEU A 44 -3.51 0.74 -12.96
C LEU A 44 -3.42 2.06 -13.72
N ILE A 45 -2.60 2.11 -14.79
CA ILE A 45 -2.42 3.33 -15.60
C ILE A 45 -3.74 3.72 -16.27
N GLU A 46 -4.45 2.76 -16.87
CA GLU A 46 -5.76 2.98 -17.49
C GLU A 46 -6.78 3.52 -16.47
N THR A 47 -6.87 2.87 -15.31
CA THR A 47 -7.80 3.24 -14.23
C THR A 47 -7.46 4.62 -13.66
N ALA A 48 -6.18 4.94 -13.46
CA ALA A 48 -5.77 6.26 -12.99
C ALA A 48 -6.13 7.36 -14.01
N LYS A 49 -5.88 7.12 -15.30
CA LYS A 49 -6.16 8.08 -16.39
C LYS A 49 -7.64 8.27 -16.66
N SER A 50 -8.51 7.32 -16.29
CA SER A 50 -9.96 7.47 -16.45
C SER A 50 -10.59 8.43 -15.43
N ASN A 51 -9.87 8.79 -14.35
CA ASN A 51 -10.33 9.82 -13.43
C ASN A 51 -10.34 11.20 -14.12
N PRO A 52 -11.49 11.92 -14.18
CA PRO A 52 -11.58 13.24 -14.80
C PRO A 52 -10.59 14.28 -14.23
N LEU A 53 -10.19 14.15 -12.96
CA LEU A 53 -9.25 15.06 -12.31
C LEU A 53 -7.78 14.73 -12.62
N PHE A 54 -7.50 13.56 -13.23
CA PHE A 54 -6.14 13.08 -13.45
C PHE A 54 -5.30 14.08 -14.26
N ALA A 55 -5.83 14.58 -15.38
CA ALA A 55 -5.10 15.49 -16.26
C ALA A 55 -4.69 16.79 -15.54
N GLY A 56 -5.59 17.36 -14.73
CA GLY A 56 -5.31 18.55 -13.92
C GLY A 56 -4.24 18.28 -12.86
N ASN A 57 -4.35 17.16 -12.14
CA ASN A 57 -3.38 16.76 -11.13
C ASN A 57 -2.00 16.49 -11.73
N ALA A 58 -1.95 15.81 -12.88
CA ALA A 58 -0.72 15.55 -13.62
C ALA A 58 -0.07 16.85 -14.09
N GLY A 59 -0.84 17.76 -14.70
CA GLY A 59 -0.36 19.06 -15.14
C GLY A 59 0.17 19.90 -13.98
N TYR A 60 -0.53 19.92 -12.84
CA TYR A 60 -0.05 20.64 -11.66
C TYR A 60 1.23 20.04 -11.09
N ALA A 61 1.33 18.70 -11.02
CA ALA A 61 2.52 18.00 -10.59
C ALA A 61 3.74 18.37 -11.45
N GLN A 62 3.60 18.31 -12.77
CA GLN A 62 4.66 18.61 -13.74
C GLN A 62 5.13 20.07 -13.68
N ASN A 63 4.20 21.02 -13.53
CA ASN A 63 4.56 22.44 -13.58
C ASN A 63 5.03 23.01 -12.24
N TYR A 64 4.58 22.46 -11.10
CA TYR A 64 4.77 23.11 -9.80
C TYR A 64 5.43 22.26 -8.71
N ILE A 65 5.33 20.94 -8.79
CA ILE A 65 5.87 20.04 -7.77
C ILE A 65 7.20 19.46 -8.22
N LEU A 66 7.22 18.79 -9.37
CA LEU A 66 8.38 18.05 -9.87
C LEU A 66 9.60 18.93 -10.14
N PRO A 67 9.48 20.18 -10.65
CA PRO A 67 10.65 21.06 -10.82
C PRO A 67 11.31 21.44 -9.49
N LYS A 68 10.53 21.47 -8.39
CA LYS A 68 11.02 21.82 -7.05
C LYS A 68 11.54 20.61 -6.28
N ASN A 69 10.92 19.44 -6.51
CA ASN A 69 11.30 18.18 -5.90
C ASN A 69 11.26 17.05 -6.93
N PRO A 70 12.33 16.88 -7.73
CA PRO A 70 12.37 15.88 -8.80
C PRO A 70 12.53 14.44 -8.26
N LYS A 71 12.79 14.26 -6.96
CA LYS A 71 12.95 12.96 -6.30
C LYS A 71 11.76 12.58 -5.42
N ILE A 72 10.65 13.32 -5.52
CA ILE A 72 9.44 13.03 -4.75
C ILE A 72 8.95 11.60 -5.02
N THR A 73 8.62 10.88 -3.97
CA THR A 73 8.06 9.53 -4.06
C THR A 73 6.57 9.59 -4.40
N ALA A 74 6.02 8.50 -4.94
CA ALA A 74 4.58 8.41 -5.22
C ALA A 74 3.73 8.63 -3.97
N LYS A 75 4.18 8.17 -2.80
CA LYS A 75 3.48 8.34 -1.53
C LYS A 75 3.42 9.82 -1.12
N GLU A 76 4.54 10.53 -1.22
CA GLU A 76 4.60 11.96 -0.90
C GLU A 76 3.76 12.79 -1.87
N LEU A 77 3.82 12.46 -3.17
CA LEU A 77 3.01 13.13 -4.18
C LEU A 77 1.51 12.91 -3.92
N ALA A 78 1.11 11.68 -3.59
CA ALA A 78 -0.26 11.33 -3.24
C ALA A 78 -0.78 12.16 -2.06
N SER A 79 0.02 12.26 -0.99
CA SER A 79 -0.32 13.09 0.17
C SER A 79 -0.42 14.58 -0.18
N LYS A 80 0.44 15.09 -1.07
CA LYS A 80 0.48 16.51 -1.43
C LYS A 80 -0.67 16.94 -2.35
N LEU A 81 -1.17 16.02 -3.18
CA LEU A 81 -2.27 16.27 -4.12
C LEU A 81 -3.62 15.74 -3.62
N SER A 82 -3.65 15.07 -2.47
CA SER A 82 -4.84 14.37 -1.96
C SER A 82 -5.43 13.38 -2.97
N ILE A 83 -4.55 12.60 -3.62
CA ILE A 83 -4.91 11.55 -4.59
C ILE A 83 -4.48 10.17 -4.09
N THR A 84 -4.89 9.11 -4.77
CA THR A 84 -4.42 7.76 -4.45
C THR A 84 -2.95 7.57 -4.83
N VAL A 85 -2.26 6.64 -4.15
CA VAL A 85 -0.88 6.28 -4.50
C VAL A 85 -0.80 5.74 -5.94
N GLY A 86 -1.85 5.06 -6.41
CA GLY A 86 -1.94 4.57 -7.78
C GLY A 86 -1.94 5.69 -8.83
N GLU A 87 -2.72 6.75 -8.59
CA GLU A 87 -2.71 7.93 -9.46
C GLU A 87 -1.37 8.65 -9.42
N ALA A 88 -0.77 8.79 -8.23
CA ALA A 88 0.55 9.38 -8.10
C ALA A 88 1.63 8.57 -8.83
N LEU A 89 1.58 7.24 -8.78
CA LEU A 89 2.45 6.36 -9.58
C LEU A 89 2.27 6.62 -11.07
N ALA A 90 1.03 6.68 -11.56
CA ALA A 90 0.74 6.95 -12.98
C ALA A 90 1.21 8.34 -13.43
N ILE A 91 1.11 9.37 -12.58
CA ILE A 91 1.66 10.71 -12.85
C ILE A 91 3.18 10.67 -12.95
N LEU A 92 3.85 9.98 -12.03
CA LEU A 92 5.32 9.86 -12.03
C LEU A 92 5.85 9.00 -13.17
N ASP A 93 5.10 7.99 -13.60
CA ASP A 93 5.47 7.16 -14.75
C ASP A 93 5.35 7.91 -16.08
N GLY A 94 4.34 8.78 -16.21
CA GLY A 94 4.21 9.69 -17.35
C GLY A 94 5.36 10.69 -17.51
N ARG A 95 6.35 10.70 -16.60
CA ARG A 95 7.62 11.41 -16.75
C ARG A 95 8.60 10.70 -17.67
N GLU A 96 8.49 9.38 -17.85
CA GLU A 96 9.36 8.60 -18.75
C GLU A 96 8.90 8.74 -20.22
N ALA A 97 9.04 9.95 -20.77
CA ALA A 97 9.11 10.20 -22.23
C ALA A 97 9.50 11.67 -22.48
N VAL A 98 10.79 11.93 -22.69
CA VAL A 98 11.49 12.26 -23.96
C VAL A 98 12.96 12.47 -23.62
#